data_AF-A0A925NUI3-F1
#
_entry.id   AF-A0A925NUI3-F1
#
_cell.length_a   1.000
_cell.length_b   1.000
_cell.length_c   1.000
_cell.angle_alpha   90.00
_cell.angle_beta   90.00
_cell.angle_gamma   90.00
#
_symmetry.space_group_name_H-M   'P 1'
#
loop_
_entity.id
_entity.type
_entity.pdbx_description
1 polymer ?
#
loop_
_entity_poly.entity_id
_entity_poly.type
_entity_poly.pdbx_seq_one_letter_code
_entity_poly.pdbx_strand_id
1 'polypeptide(L)'
;MTRVIAILIFACTLPLHAAVSFHREIAPILQKSCNGCHRPGKEKGGVTLNSYSGLVKGGKHGEILSPGKPGSSKLIKAIAGPDPSMPEDGDPLSPAQIAIISQWISEGAKDDSPVPIVRVDPPIYRAPPVLTALAFSPGNEWLAVSGVHEVILLNPTNYATIRHLVGEASRIESFEFSPDGKLLAVAAGSPGVFGEIQIWDPATGQRIHTYKVAFDSVYGVHWSPDGASVAFGCADKTARILRVSDGKELVKFDQHSDWVFGAVFVNNGKQIVTGSRDRSLKLVDSSTGTLLDIINRDKEPIVCLAKHPQEDWVVFGSEVRPRLYHARAKPDNINPDRDPNAIREFENFENGVTAIAFSPDGKYLASSGNPPGEVRIHQVDNAQRKATLRAHAGLVFALAFTPDGSRLATAGFEGTVRIFDWSRDRLETNFVPVEIQHRWQASKK
;
A
#
# COMPACT_ATOMS: atom_id res chain seq x y z
N MET A 1 74.61 -46.38 -11.99
CA MET A 1 73.39 -45.80 -12.60
C MET A 1 72.65 -45.01 -11.53
N THR A 2 72.88 -43.70 -11.49
CA THR A 2 72.32 -42.77 -10.49
C THR A 2 70.88 -42.42 -10.91
N ARG A 3 69.88 -42.80 -10.11
CA ARG A 3 68.47 -42.47 -10.36
C ARG A 3 68.18 -41.05 -9.88
N VAL A 4 67.81 -40.18 -10.82
CA VAL A 4 67.30 -38.83 -10.55
C VAL A 4 65.82 -38.93 -10.18
N ILE A 5 65.44 -38.36 -9.03
CA ILE A 5 64.05 -38.22 -8.59
C ILE A 5 63.52 -36.90 -9.17
N ALA A 6 62.52 -36.98 -10.05
CA ALA A 6 61.80 -35.81 -10.55
C ALA A 6 60.69 -35.44 -9.55
N ILE A 7 60.79 -34.26 -8.96
CA ILE A 7 59.76 -33.68 -8.10
C ILE A 7 58.76 -32.96 -9.02
N LEU A 8 57.53 -33.49 -9.13
CA LEU A 8 56.40 -32.76 -9.71
C LEU A 8 55.89 -31.73 -8.70
N ILE A 9 56.00 -30.45 -9.05
CA ILE A 9 55.35 -29.36 -8.32
C ILE A 9 53.93 -29.21 -8.89
N PHE A 10 52.93 -29.53 -8.09
CA PHE A 10 51.53 -29.21 -8.37
C PHE A 10 51.31 -27.72 -8.09
N ALA A 11 51.01 -26.93 -9.11
CA ALA A 11 50.55 -25.56 -8.94
C ALA A 11 49.11 -25.57 -8.39
N CYS A 12 48.97 -25.17 -7.12
CA CYS A 12 47.68 -25.02 -6.46
C CYS A 12 47.04 -23.69 -6.95
N THR A 13 46.06 -23.76 -7.83
CA THR A 13 45.22 -22.60 -8.18
C THR A 13 44.27 -22.33 -7.02
N LEU A 14 44.50 -21.24 -6.29
CA LEU A 14 43.57 -20.70 -5.31
C LEU A 14 42.20 -20.43 -5.97
N PRO A 15 41.07 -20.71 -5.29
CA PRO A 15 39.76 -20.37 -5.82
C PRO A 15 39.65 -18.85 -5.94
N LEU A 16 39.23 -18.36 -7.11
CA LEU A 16 38.85 -16.96 -7.28
C LEU A 16 37.75 -16.65 -6.26
N HIS A 17 38.02 -15.69 -5.37
CA HIS A 17 36.97 -15.11 -4.53
C HIS A 17 35.89 -14.55 -5.47
N ALA A 18 34.62 -14.88 -5.20
CA ALA A 18 33.52 -14.34 -6.00
C ALA A 18 33.52 -12.81 -5.87
N ALA A 19 33.31 -12.09 -6.98
CA ALA A 19 33.21 -10.63 -6.96
C ALA A 19 32.06 -10.19 -6.04
N VAL A 20 32.27 -9.09 -5.33
CA VAL A 20 31.28 -8.55 -4.40
C VAL A 20 30.07 -8.06 -5.18
N SER A 21 28.90 -8.53 -4.75
CA SER A 21 27.60 -8.22 -5.35
C SER A 21 27.08 -6.89 -4.84
N PHE A 22 26.79 -5.95 -5.75
CA PHE A 22 26.07 -4.75 -5.36
C PHE A 22 24.70 -5.12 -4.78
N HIS A 23 23.96 -6.00 -5.46
CA HIS A 23 22.59 -6.34 -5.09
C HIS A 23 22.49 -7.09 -3.75
N ARG A 24 23.36 -8.08 -3.53
CA ARG A 24 23.27 -8.97 -2.35
C ARG A 24 24.03 -8.47 -1.14
N GLU A 25 25.11 -7.72 -1.34
CA GLU A 25 26.05 -7.40 -0.26
C GLU A 25 26.11 -5.90 0.04
N ILE A 26 26.08 -5.04 -0.98
CA ILE A 26 26.22 -3.59 -0.79
C ILE A 26 24.87 -2.91 -0.54
N ALA A 27 23.87 -3.19 -1.38
CA ALA A 27 22.56 -2.55 -1.32
C ALA A 27 21.89 -2.73 0.06
N PRO A 28 21.89 -3.92 0.71
CA PRO A 28 21.30 -4.07 2.03
C PRO A 28 21.97 -3.20 3.12
N ILE A 29 23.29 -2.98 3.02
CA ILE A 29 24.03 -2.12 3.96
C ILE A 29 23.58 -0.67 3.79
N LEU A 30 23.58 -0.17 2.55
CA LEU A 30 23.16 1.20 2.25
C LEU A 30 21.67 1.42 2.59
N GLN A 31 20.83 0.42 2.31
CA GLN A 31 19.41 0.50 2.64
C GLN A 31 19.18 0.60 4.15
N LYS A 32 19.89 -0.21 4.95
CA LYS A 32 19.75 -0.19 6.41
C LYS A 32 20.29 1.09 7.03
N SER A 33 21.46 1.54 6.60
CA SER A 33 22.21 2.60 7.30
C SER A 33 22.04 3.99 6.69
N CYS A 34 21.54 4.11 5.45
CA CYS A 34 21.53 5.39 4.73
C CYS A 34 20.15 5.82 4.21
N ASN A 35 19.19 4.90 4.01
CA ASN A 35 17.89 5.25 3.44
C ASN A 35 17.05 6.22 4.30
N GLY A 36 17.34 6.36 5.59
CA GLY A 36 16.66 7.33 6.46
C GLY A 36 16.81 8.78 6.00
N CYS A 37 17.91 9.10 5.29
CA CYS A 37 18.29 10.45 4.84
C CYS A 37 18.72 10.56 3.37
N HIS A 38 18.93 9.44 2.68
CA HIS A 38 19.41 9.38 1.30
C HIS A 38 18.52 8.49 0.42
N ARG A 39 17.24 8.80 0.36
CA ARG A 39 16.26 8.12 -0.49
C ARG A 39 15.56 9.15 -1.37
N PRO A 40 14.88 8.74 -2.46
CA PRO A 40 14.11 9.67 -3.26
C PRO A 40 13.14 10.42 -2.34
N GLY A 41 12.93 11.72 -2.58
CA GLY A 41 12.14 12.65 -1.74
C GLY A 41 12.64 12.96 -0.33
N LYS A 42 13.73 12.35 0.13
CA LYS A 42 14.54 12.84 1.26
C LYS A 42 16.01 12.62 0.91
N GLU A 43 16.54 13.55 0.09
CA GLU A 43 17.87 13.49 -0.50
C GLU A 43 18.80 14.49 0.21
N LYS A 44 19.23 14.22 1.45
CA LYS A 44 20.26 15.07 2.07
C LYS A 44 21.49 15.08 1.16
N GLY A 45 22.03 16.26 0.88
CA GLY A 45 23.12 16.43 -0.09
C GLY A 45 22.76 16.15 -1.55
N GLY A 46 21.48 15.93 -1.89
CA GLY A 46 21.01 15.57 -3.24
C GLY A 46 21.41 14.16 -3.68
N VAL A 47 21.74 13.28 -2.73
CA VAL A 47 22.20 11.91 -3.00
C VAL A 47 21.09 10.91 -2.69
N THR A 48 20.91 9.94 -3.60
CA THR A 48 20.04 8.77 -3.42
C THR A 48 20.89 7.50 -3.37
N LEU A 49 20.79 6.75 -2.27
CA LEU A 49 21.59 5.54 -2.01
C LEU A 49 20.76 4.24 -2.05
N ASN A 50 19.46 4.35 -2.37
CA ASN A 50 18.54 3.20 -2.42
C ASN A 50 18.56 2.43 -3.75
N SER A 51 19.36 2.87 -4.73
CA SER A 51 19.51 2.24 -6.04
C SER A 51 20.91 2.49 -6.60
N TYR A 52 21.39 1.59 -7.45
CA TYR A 52 22.68 1.75 -8.12
C TYR A 52 22.70 3.03 -8.98
N SER A 53 21.61 3.31 -9.69
CA SER A 53 21.50 4.50 -10.55
C SER A 53 21.57 5.80 -9.75
N GLY A 54 20.92 5.88 -8.58
CA GLY A 54 21.06 7.02 -7.67
C GLY A 54 22.49 7.18 -7.16
N LEU A 55 23.13 6.06 -6.82
CA LEU A 55 24.50 6.02 -6.30
C LEU A 55 25.52 6.55 -7.34
N VAL A 56 25.37 6.15 -8.61
CA VAL A 56 26.24 6.62 -9.70
C VAL A 56 25.95 8.06 -10.10
N LYS A 57 24.67 8.49 -10.07
CA LYS A 57 24.27 9.87 -10.36
C LYS A 57 24.96 10.89 -9.43
N GLY A 58 25.29 10.49 -8.21
CA GLY A 58 25.92 11.36 -7.21
C GLY A 58 24.93 12.38 -6.63
N GLY A 59 25.44 13.49 -6.09
CA GLY A 59 24.59 14.53 -5.52
C GLY A 59 25.10 15.95 -5.77
N LYS A 60 24.66 16.91 -4.94
CA LYS A 60 24.99 18.33 -5.07
C LYS A 60 26.50 18.60 -5.05
N HIS A 61 27.27 17.72 -4.44
CA HIS A 61 28.72 17.81 -4.34
C HIS A 61 29.45 16.90 -5.35
N GLY A 62 28.76 16.45 -6.40
CA GLY A 62 29.30 15.62 -7.48
C GLY A 62 29.27 14.12 -7.19
N GLU A 63 30.11 13.38 -7.91
CA GLU A 63 30.20 11.92 -7.79
C GLU A 63 30.58 11.47 -6.38
N ILE A 64 29.97 10.38 -5.94
CA ILE A 64 30.19 9.79 -4.61
C ILE A 64 31.04 8.51 -4.66
N LEU A 65 31.04 7.83 -5.81
CA LEU A 65 31.85 6.66 -6.10
C LEU A 65 33.00 7.03 -7.02
N SER A 66 34.16 6.42 -6.79
CA SER A 66 35.28 6.41 -7.71
C SER A 66 35.65 4.95 -7.98
N PRO A 67 35.04 4.32 -9.01
CA PRO A 67 35.31 2.93 -9.37
C PRO A 67 36.81 2.63 -9.47
N GLY A 68 37.26 1.52 -8.87
CA GLY A 68 38.65 1.11 -8.76
C GLY A 68 39.49 1.87 -7.73
N LYS A 69 38.95 2.92 -7.09
CA LYS A 69 39.68 3.82 -6.18
C LYS A 69 38.90 4.05 -4.88
N PRO A 70 38.86 3.07 -3.96
CA PRO A 70 38.11 3.19 -2.70
C PRO A 70 38.55 4.41 -1.87
N GLY A 71 39.86 4.66 -1.73
CA GLY A 71 40.36 5.82 -0.97
C GLY A 71 40.01 7.19 -1.58
N SER A 72 39.66 7.24 -2.87
CA SER A 72 39.21 8.47 -3.54
C SER A 72 37.70 8.66 -3.49
N SER A 73 36.94 7.58 -3.22
CA SER A 73 35.48 7.60 -3.19
C SER A 73 34.98 8.39 -1.98
N LYS A 74 34.08 9.36 -2.22
CA LYS A 74 33.49 10.16 -1.13
C LYS A 74 32.66 9.30 -0.18
N LEU A 75 32.06 8.22 -0.69
CA LEU A 75 31.35 7.25 0.14
C LEU A 75 32.26 6.68 1.25
N ILE A 76 33.45 6.19 0.91
CA ILE A 76 34.42 5.65 1.89
C ILE A 76 34.86 6.72 2.87
N LYS A 77 35.13 7.94 2.38
CA LYS A 77 35.52 9.07 3.25
C LYS A 77 34.44 9.47 4.24
N ALA A 78 33.17 9.22 3.93
CA ALA A 78 32.05 9.54 4.80
C ALA A 78 31.82 8.47 5.87
N ILE A 79 31.97 7.19 5.53
CA ILE A 79 31.61 6.05 6.39
C ILE A 79 32.77 5.45 7.20
N ALA A 80 34.01 5.81 6.90
CA ALA A 80 35.21 5.23 7.51
C ALA A 80 36.03 6.26 8.30
N GLY A 81 36.83 5.77 9.23
CA GLY A 81 37.69 6.58 10.10
C GLY A 81 37.30 6.47 11.58
N PRO A 82 38.06 7.13 12.48
CA PRO A 82 37.76 7.12 13.91
C PRO A 82 36.49 7.92 14.27
N ASP A 83 36.10 8.87 13.42
CA ASP A 83 34.91 9.71 13.57
C ASP A 83 34.22 9.89 12.20
N PRO A 84 33.47 8.88 11.73
CA PRO A 84 32.83 8.92 10.43
C PRO A 84 31.65 9.91 10.43
N SER A 85 31.49 10.66 9.34
CA SER A 85 30.38 11.62 9.20
C SER A 85 29.05 10.96 8.83
N MET A 86 29.07 9.69 8.44
CA MET A 86 27.88 8.91 8.08
C MET A 86 27.94 7.50 8.69
N PRO A 87 26.82 6.98 9.23
CA PRO A 87 25.51 7.63 9.34
C PRO A 87 25.48 8.79 10.37
N GLU A 88 24.79 9.89 10.05
CA GLU A 88 24.68 11.07 10.92
C GLU A 88 23.89 10.77 12.22
N ASP A 89 22.80 10.01 12.09
CA ASP A 89 21.84 9.69 13.17
C ASP A 89 21.77 8.17 13.41
N GLY A 90 22.90 7.49 13.60
CA GLY A 90 22.93 6.04 13.86
C GLY A 90 24.32 5.47 14.14
N ASP A 91 24.37 4.16 14.39
CA ASP A 91 25.65 3.48 14.63
C ASP A 91 26.54 3.52 13.38
N PRO A 92 27.84 3.80 13.53
CA PRO A 92 28.82 3.65 12.45
C PRO A 92 28.76 2.28 11.80
N LEU A 93 29.07 2.21 10.51
CA LEU A 93 29.22 0.92 9.84
C LEU A 93 30.37 0.13 10.49
N SER A 94 30.14 -1.17 10.68
CA SER A 94 31.18 -2.05 11.19
C SER A 94 32.39 -2.13 10.23
N PRO A 95 33.60 -2.45 10.73
CA PRO A 95 34.78 -2.63 9.89
C PRO A 95 34.56 -3.62 8.74
N ALA A 96 33.79 -4.69 8.96
CA ALA A 96 33.46 -5.68 7.93
C ALA A 96 32.58 -5.09 6.81
N GLN A 97 31.59 -4.27 7.17
CA GLN A 97 30.74 -3.58 6.20
C GLN A 97 31.53 -2.54 5.37
N ILE A 98 32.45 -1.83 6.00
CA ILE A 98 33.33 -0.88 5.30
C ILE A 98 34.29 -1.63 4.36
N ALA A 99 34.82 -2.76 4.81
CA ALA A 99 35.72 -3.60 4.01
C ALA A 99 35.03 -4.12 2.74
N ILE A 100 33.81 -4.63 2.84
CA ILE A 100 33.09 -5.16 1.68
C ILE A 100 32.70 -4.05 0.69
N ILE A 101 32.29 -2.87 1.16
CA ILE A 101 32.05 -1.69 0.29
C ILE A 101 33.35 -1.25 -0.40
N SER A 102 34.46 -1.21 0.34
CA SER A 102 35.76 -0.84 -0.21
C SER A 102 36.23 -1.83 -1.27
N GLN A 103 36.03 -3.13 -1.03
CA GLN A 103 36.35 -4.19 -1.97
C GLN A 103 35.49 -4.09 -3.24
N TRP A 104 34.18 -3.94 -3.11
CA TRP A 104 33.30 -3.73 -4.26
C TRP A 104 33.70 -2.51 -5.11
N ILE A 105 34.07 -1.40 -4.48
CA ILE A 105 34.59 -0.22 -5.20
C ILE A 105 35.90 -0.56 -5.90
N SER A 106 36.82 -1.27 -5.25
CA SER A 106 38.09 -1.69 -5.87
C SER A 106 37.89 -2.61 -7.07
N GLU A 107 36.83 -3.42 -7.07
CA GLU A 107 36.42 -4.30 -8.17
C GLU A 107 35.69 -3.55 -9.31
N GLY A 108 35.60 -2.22 -9.21
CA GLY A 108 35.02 -1.36 -10.23
C GLY A 108 33.57 -0.95 -9.95
N ALA A 109 33.07 -1.18 -8.74
CA ALA A 109 31.74 -0.79 -8.30
C ALA A 109 30.64 -1.22 -9.29
N LYS A 110 30.66 -2.47 -9.73
CA LYS A 110 29.76 -2.95 -10.79
C LYS A 110 28.33 -3.15 -10.28
N ASP A 111 27.36 -2.88 -11.14
CA ASP A 111 25.96 -3.24 -10.91
C ASP A 111 25.70 -4.66 -11.37
N ASP A 112 25.29 -5.51 -10.44
CA ASP A 112 24.76 -6.84 -10.70
C ASP A 112 23.29 -6.95 -10.26
N SER A 113 22.61 -5.81 -10.10
CA SER A 113 21.16 -5.78 -9.86
C SER A 113 20.46 -6.57 -10.96
N PRO A 114 19.50 -7.44 -10.60
CA PRO A 114 18.72 -8.14 -11.60
C PRO A 114 18.06 -7.11 -12.53
N VAL A 115 18.11 -7.38 -13.83
CA VAL A 115 17.40 -6.56 -14.82
C VAL A 115 15.94 -6.45 -14.37
N PRO A 116 15.34 -5.25 -14.35
CA PRO A 116 13.93 -5.10 -14.03
C PRO A 116 13.13 -6.08 -14.87
N ILE A 117 12.29 -6.88 -14.21
CA ILE A 117 11.43 -7.84 -14.91
C ILE A 117 10.64 -7.06 -15.96
N VAL A 118 10.79 -7.42 -17.24
CA VAL A 118 10.01 -6.82 -18.31
C VAL A 118 8.54 -7.09 -18.01
N ARG A 119 7.78 -6.02 -17.74
CA ARG A 119 6.35 -6.12 -17.46
C ARG A 119 5.65 -6.60 -18.72
N VAL A 120 4.85 -7.65 -18.58
CA VAL A 120 3.95 -8.12 -19.65
C VAL A 120 2.61 -7.45 -19.42
N ASP A 121 2.11 -6.78 -20.46
CA ASP A 121 0.84 -6.05 -20.42
C ASP A 121 -0.17 -6.67 -21.39
N PRO A 122 -1.33 -7.18 -20.90
CA PRO A 122 -1.71 -7.30 -19.49
C PRO A 122 -0.90 -8.38 -18.75
N PRO A 123 -0.90 -8.37 -17.40
CA PRO A 123 -0.26 -9.38 -16.58
C PRO A 123 -0.71 -10.81 -16.91
N ILE A 124 0.22 -11.77 -16.89
CA ILE A 124 -0.09 -13.19 -17.07
C ILE A 124 -0.29 -13.85 -15.72
N TYR A 125 -1.50 -14.36 -15.48
CA TYR A 125 -1.84 -15.09 -14.26
C TYR A 125 -1.65 -16.60 -14.43
N ARG A 126 -0.92 -17.20 -13.48
CA ARG A 126 -0.76 -18.66 -13.37
C ARG A 126 -1.61 -19.27 -12.26
N ALA A 127 -2.16 -18.42 -11.41
CA ALA A 127 -3.06 -18.73 -10.31
C ALA A 127 -3.91 -17.48 -10.03
N PRO A 128 -5.09 -17.63 -9.39
CA PRO A 128 -5.88 -16.50 -8.95
C PRO A 128 -5.06 -15.54 -8.08
N PRO A 129 -5.10 -14.22 -8.33
CA PRO A 129 -4.36 -13.24 -7.54
C PRO A 129 -5.11 -12.92 -6.25
N VAL A 130 -4.40 -12.46 -5.21
CA VAL A 130 -5.06 -11.87 -4.05
C VAL A 130 -5.80 -10.60 -4.48
N LEU A 131 -7.08 -10.49 -4.14
CA LEU A 131 -7.89 -9.31 -4.42
C LEU A 131 -8.00 -8.47 -3.15
N THR A 132 -7.50 -7.24 -3.20
CA THR A 132 -7.40 -6.30 -2.07
C THR A 132 -8.49 -5.23 -2.10
N ALA A 133 -9.11 -4.97 -3.27
CA ALA A 133 -10.12 -3.93 -3.39
C ALA A 133 -11.24 -4.30 -4.39
N LEU A 134 -12.44 -3.78 -4.10
CA LEU A 134 -13.65 -3.90 -4.89
C LEU A 134 -14.43 -2.58 -4.81
N ALA A 135 -15.03 -2.16 -5.92
CA ALA A 135 -15.93 -1.01 -5.93
C ALA A 135 -16.91 -1.10 -7.09
N PHE A 136 -18.18 -0.79 -6.83
CA PHE A 136 -19.13 -0.45 -7.88
C PHE A 136 -19.10 1.06 -8.09
N SER A 137 -19.14 1.50 -9.35
CA SER A 137 -19.33 2.93 -9.66
C SER A 137 -20.73 3.39 -9.19
N PRO A 138 -20.92 4.65 -8.78
CA PRO A 138 -22.22 5.17 -8.36
C PRO A 138 -23.37 4.94 -9.36
N GLY A 139 -23.08 5.08 -10.67
CA GLY A 139 -24.05 4.83 -11.75
C GLY A 139 -24.29 3.36 -12.08
N ASN A 140 -23.65 2.43 -11.37
CA ASN A 140 -23.66 0.98 -11.65
C ASN A 140 -23.24 0.64 -13.10
N GLU A 141 -22.28 1.38 -13.66
CA GLU A 141 -21.70 1.14 -14.98
C GLU A 141 -20.49 0.20 -14.92
N TRP A 142 -19.78 0.21 -13.79
CA TRP A 142 -18.53 -0.49 -13.59
C TRP A 142 -18.52 -1.27 -12.27
N LEU A 143 -17.96 -2.47 -12.32
CA LEU A 143 -17.37 -3.15 -11.17
C LEU A 143 -15.86 -3.15 -11.34
N ALA A 144 -15.14 -2.47 -10.45
CA ALA A 144 -13.69 -2.48 -10.39
C ALA A 144 -13.20 -3.55 -9.41
N VAL A 145 -12.19 -4.32 -9.82
CA VAL A 145 -11.56 -5.38 -9.03
C VAL A 145 -10.04 -5.23 -9.10
N SER A 146 -9.35 -5.26 -7.96
CA SER A 146 -7.87 -5.23 -7.94
C SER A 146 -7.28 -6.50 -8.55
N GLY A 147 -6.29 -6.37 -9.41
CA GLY A 147 -5.38 -7.44 -9.82
C GLY A 147 -3.96 -7.19 -9.34
N VAL A 148 -2.99 -7.85 -9.96
CA VAL A 148 -1.57 -7.56 -9.78
C VAL A 148 -1.16 -6.56 -10.86
N HIS A 149 -0.55 -5.44 -10.50
CA HIS A 149 -0.25 -4.34 -11.43
C HIS A 149 -1.45 -3.68 -12.10
N GLU A 150 -2.69 -4.04 -11.78
CA GLU A 150 -3.83 -3.56 -12.54
C GLU A 150 -5.11 -3.48 -11.74
N VAL A 151 -6.07 -2.70 -12.27
CA VAL A 151 -7.48 -2.79 -11.91
C VAL A 151 -8.24 -3.36 -13.10
N ILE A 152 -9.03 -4.41 -12.86
CA ILE A 152 -9.91 -5.01 -13.85
C ILE A 152 -11.27 -4.33 -13.75
N LEU A 153 -11.74 -3.75 -14.86
CA LEU A 153 -13.11 -3.24 -14.98
C LEU A 153 -14.00 -4.30 -15.63
N LEU A 154 -15.06 -4.65 -14.92
CA LEU A 154 -16.05 -5.64 -15.31
C LEU A 154 -17.41 -4.96 -15.52
N ASN A 155 -18.24 -5.57 -16.36
CA ASN A 155 -19.66 -5.24 -16.40
C ASN A 155 -20.33 -5.66 -15.08
N PRO A 156 -21.07 -4.79 -14.39
CA PRO A 156 -21.58 -5.10 -13.05
C PRO A 156 -22.77 -6.08 -13.03
N THR A 157 -23.30 -6.46 -14.20
CA THR A 157 -24.44 -7.37 -14.32
C THR A 157 -24.03 -8.76 -14.77
N ASN A 158 -23.22 -8.87 -15.83
CA ASN A 158 -22.77 -10.15 -16.38
C ASN A 158 -21.31 -10.51 -16.01
N TYR A 159 -20.60 -9.60 -15.33
CA TYR A 159 -19.23 -9.79 -14.84
C TYR A 159 -18.19 -10.08 -15.93
N ALA A 160 -18.52 -9.81 -17.19
CA ALA A 160 -17.56 -9.90 -18.28
C ALA A 160 -16.52 -8.79 -18.17
N THR A 161 -15.25 -9.14 -18.42
CA THR A 161 -14.16 -8.16 -18.44
C THR A 161 -14.34 -7.18 -19.58
N ILE A 162 -14.31 -5.89 -19.24
CA ILE A 162 -14.37 -4.77 -20.19
C ILE A 162 -12.96 -4.23 -20.42
N ARG A 163 -12.18 -3.99 -19.36
CA ARG A 163 -10.84 -3.38 -19.46
C ARG A 163 -9.87 -3.88 -18.39
N HIS A 164 -8.60 -3.82 -18.75
CA HIS A 164 -7.45 -3.95 -17.86
C HIS A 164 -6.78 -2.58 -17.73
N LEU A 165 -6.80 -1.99 -16.54
CA LEU A 165 -6.16 -0.71 -16.24
C LEU A 165 -4.77 -0.98 -15.64
N VAL A 166 -3.77 -1.12 -16.49
CA VAL A 166 -2.44 -1.60 -16.08
C VAL A 166 -1.52 -0.44 -15.64
N GLY A 167 -1.14 -0.45 -14.37
CA GLY A 167 -0.29 0.52 -13.69
C GLY A 167 1.08 -0.03 -13.29
N GLU A 168 2.00 0.85 -12.90
CA GLU A 168 3.39 0.46 -12.55
C GLU A 168 3.46 -0.26 -11.21
N ALA A 169 2.75 0.24 -10.21
CA ALA A 169 2.71 -0.34 -8.87
C ALA A 169 2.35 -1.81 -8.90
N SER A 170 3.11 -2.64 -8.20
CA SER A 170 2.84 -4.09 -8.10
C SER A 170 1.63 -4.42 -7.25
N ARG A 171 1.27 -3.57 -6.31
CA ARG A 171 0.10 -3.73 -5.45
C ARG A 171 -0.88 -2.58 -5.66
N ILE A 172 -2.12 -2.96 -5.91
CA ILE A 172 -3.26 -2.07 -5.74
C ILE A 172 -3.71 -2.22 -4.29
N GLU A 173 -3.72 -1.14 -3.53
CA GLU A 173 -4.08 -1.18 -2.11
C GLU A 173 -5.54 -0.76 -1.88
N SER A 174 -6.04 0.21 -2.66
CA SER A 174 -7.44 0.63 -2.66
C SER A 174 -7.76 1.44 -3.91
N PHE A 175 -9.06 1.58 -4.22
CA PHE A 175 -9.53 2.51 -5.23
C PHE A 175 -10.96 2.95 -4.94
N GLU A 176 -11.33 4.12 -5.44
CA GLU A 176 -12.68 4.67 -5.33
C GLU A 176 -13.04 5.43 -6.61
N PHE A 177 -14.28 5.27 -7.07
CA PHE A 177 -14.82 6.10 -8.14
C PHE A 177 -15.09 7.52 -7.62
N SER A 178 -14.92 8.53 -8.47
CA SER A 178 -15.31 9.90 -8.13
C SER A 178 -16.80 9.97 -7.78
N PRO A 179 -17.26 10.99 -7.02
CA PRO A 179 -18.66 11.12 -6.65
C PRO A 179 -19.63 11.12 -7.85
N ASP A 180 -19.18 11.63 -9.00
CA ASP A 180 -19.94 11.62 -10.26
C ASP A 180 -19.74 10.35 -11.11
N GLY A 181 -18.93 9.40 -10.66
CA GLY A 181 -18.63 8.12 -11.30
C GLY A 181 -17.71 8.19 -12.53
N LYS A 182 -17.28 9.38 -12.94
CA LYS A 182 -16.53 9.57 -14.20
C LYS A 182 -15.05 9.24 -14.12
N LEU A 183 -14.48 9.25 -12.93
CA LEU A 183 -13.06 8.96 -12.71
C LEU A 183 -12.91 7.83 -11.70
N LEU A 184 -11.78 7.14 -11.77
CA LEU A 184 -11.35 6.16 -10.78
C LEU A 184 -9.99 6.61 -10.21
N ALA A 185 -9.94 6.85 -8.90
CA ALA A 185 -8.69 7.05 -8.18
C ALA A 185 -8.21 5.72 -7.63
N VAL A 186 -6.92 5.44 -7.82
CA VAL A 186 -6.28 4.19 -7.39
C VAL A 186 -5.09 4.54 -6.52
N ALA A 187 -5.11 4.08 -5.27
CA ALA A 187 -3.95 4.08 -4.38
C ALA A 187 -3.21 2.76 -4.52
N ALA A 188 -1.94 2.86 -4.90
CA ALA A 188 -1.13 1.71 -5.26
C ALA A 188 0.33 1.94 -4.84
N GLY A 189 1.11 0.87 -4.76
CA GLY A 189 2.54 0.98 -4.53
C GLY A 189 3.30 -0.30 -4.78
N SER A 190 4.61 -0.17 -4.71
CA SER A 190 5.55 -1.27 -4.60
C SER A 190 6.27 -1.13 -3.27
N PRO A 191 6.05 -2.07 -2.32
CA PRO A 191 6.57 -1.94 -0.96
C PRO A 191 8.07 -1.63 -0.91
N GLY A 192 8.43 -0.59 -0.16
CA GLY A 192 9.80 -0.09 -0.02
C GLY A 192 10.41 0.56 -1.26
N VAL A 193 9.63 0.74 -2.35
CA VAL A 193 10.09 1.36 -3.60
C VAL A 193 9.39 2.69 -3.86
N PHE A 194 8.07 2.67 -4.04
CA PHE A 194 7.26 3.86 -4.25
C PHE A 194 5.78 3.62 -3.93
N GLY A 195 5.05 4.71 -3.69
CA GLY A 195 3.60 4.75 -3.64
C GLY A 195 3.09 5.82 -4.59
N GLU A 196 1.95 5.54 -5.22
CA GLU A 196 1.37 6.40 -6.24
C GLU A 196 -0.14 6.49 -6.14
N ILE A 197 -0.65 7.64 -6.60
CA ILE A 197 -2.06 7.83 -6.92
C ILE A 197 -2.19 7.85 -8.44
N GLN A 198 -3.03 6.96 -8.98
CA GLN A 198 -3.38 6.96 -10.39
C GLN A 198 -4.81 7.46 -10.55
N ILE A 199 -5.06 8.26 -11.60
CA ILE A 199 -6.39 8.73 -11.97
C ILE A 199 -6.71 8.22 -13.37
N TRP A 200 -7.81 7.49 -13.48
CA TRP A 200 -8.24 6.83 -14.72
C TRP A 200 -9.62 7.32 -15.15
N ASP A 201 -9.81 7.40 -16.46
CA ASP A 201 -11.13 7.42 -17.07
C ASP A 201 -11.54 5.95 -17.33
N PRO A 202 -12.54 5.41 -16.61
CA PRO A 202 -13.00 4.04 -16.79
C PRO A 202 -13.68 3.81 -18.14
N ALA A 203 -14.33 4.83 -18.71
CA ALA A 203 -15.05 4.72 -19.98
C ALA A 203 -14.08 4.53 -21.14
N THR A 204 -12.98 5.29 -21.18
CA THR A 204 -11.95 5.18 -22.21
C THR A 204 -10.84 4.16 -21.87
N GLY A 205 -10.65 3.87 -20.58
CA GLY A 205 -9.52 3.09 -20.07
C GLY A 205 -8.20 3.87 -20.04
N GLN A 206 -8.24 5.19 -20.28
CA GLN A 206 -7.03 6.00 -20.30
C GLN A 206 -6.59 6.40 -18.89
N ARG A 207 -5.29 6.30 -18.65
CA ARG A 207 -4.65 6.86 -17.46
C ARG A 207 -4.46 8.36 -17.67
N ILE A 208 -5.25 9.17 -16.97
CA ILE A 208 -5.20 10.63 -17.07
C ILE A 208 -3.95 11.14 -16.34
N HIS A 209 -3.74 10.66 -15.10
CA HIS A 209 -2.64 11.09 -14.26
C HIS A 209 -2.01 9.94 -13.48
N THR A 210 -0.74 10.13 -13.11
CA THR A 210 -0.02 9.29 -12.16
C THR A 210 0.91 10.17 -11.34
N TYR A 211 0.73 10.14 -10.03
CA TYR A 211 1.49 10.94 -9.09
C TYR A 211 2.25 10.03 -8.14
N LYS A 212 3.59 10.00 -8.26
CA LYS A 212 4.45 9.33 -7.27
C LYS A 212 4.52 10.21 -6.02
N VAL A 213 3.84 9.80 -4.96
CA VAL A 213 3.62 10.63 -3.75
C VAL A 213 4.42 10.14 -2.55
N ALA A 214 4.82 8.88 -2.54
CA ALA A 214 5.54 8.26 -1.43
C ALA A 214 6.62 7.28 -1.91
N PHE A 215 7.47 6.83 -0.98
CA PHE A 215 8.56 5.86 -1.23
C PHE A 215 8.21 4.43 -0.81
N ASP A 216 6.93 4.22 -0.56
CA ASP A 216 6.35 2.96 -0.10
C ASP A 216 4.84 3.02 -0.39
N SER A 217 4.12 1.90 -0.21
CA SER A 217 2.69 1.82 -0.48
C SER A 217 1.87 2.93 0.18
N VAL A 218 0.86 3.41 -0.55
CA VAL A 218 -0.20 4.30 -0.06
C VAL A 218 -1.52 3.55 0.01
N TYR A 219 -2.36 3.93 0.96
CA TYR A 219 -3.56 3.17 1.36
C TYR A 219 -4.78 4.07 1.45
N GLY A 220 -5.98 3.46 1.33
CA GLY A 220 -7.27 4.09 1.57
C GLY A 220 -7.47 5.44 0.88
N VAL A 221 -7.55 5.44 -0.46
CA VAL A 221 -7.84 6.65 -1.24
C VAL A 221 -9.32 7.00 -1.18
N HIS A 222 -9.62 8.27 -0.88
CA HIS A 222 -10.99 8.78 -0.84
C HIS A 222 -11.13 10.14 -1.50
N TRP A 223 -12.20 10.32 -2.29
CA TRP A 223 -12.48 11.59 -2.96
C TRP A 223 -13.03 12.64 -1.99
N SER A 224 -12.69 13.90 -2.25
CA SER A 224 -13.44 15.02 -1.68
C SER A 224 -14.88 15.01 -2.23
N PRO A 225 -15.88 15.50 -1.48
CA PRO A 225 -17.27 15.51 -1.94
C PRO A 225 -17.51 16.24 -3.26
N ASP A 226 -16.67 17.24 -3.57
CA ASP A 226 -16.70 17.99 -4.83
C ASP A 226 -15.93 17.31 -5.98
N GLY A 227 -15.24 16.20 -5.73
CA GLY A 227 -14.43 15.47 -6.71
C GLY A 227 -13.12 16.16 -7.12
N ALA A 228 -12.73 17.27 -6.50
CA ALA A 228 -11.56 18.04 -6.92
C ALA A 228 -10.22 17.50 -6.36
N SER A 229 -10.27 16.76 -5.25
CA SER A 229 -9.09 16.27 -4.53
C SER A 229 -9.30 14.85 -4.01
N VAL A 230 -8.20 14.19 -3.63
CA VAL A 230 -8.23 12.88 -2.97
C VAL A 230 -7.40 12.92 -1.70
N ALA A 231 -7.87 12.26 -0.64
CA ALA A 231 -7.18 12.03 0.61
C ALA A 231 -6.72 10.57 0.68
N PHE A 232 -5.55 10.31 1.28
CA PHE A 232 -5.02 8.96 1.43
C PHE A 232 -4.03 8.85 2.60
N GLY A 233 -3.83 7.63 3.09
CA GLY A 233 -2.84 7.28 4.10
C GLY A 233 -1.55 6.72 3.49
N CYS A 234 -0.44 6.79 4.21
CA CYS A 234 0.87 6.33 3.75
C CYS A 234 1.60 5.48 4.80
N ALA A 235 2.44 4.55 4.33
CA ALA A 235 3.37 3.80 5.20
C ALA A 235 4.44 4.70 5.84
N ASP A 236 4.68 5.90 5.30
CA ASP A 236 5.61 6.88 5.87
C ASP A 236 5.02 7.67 7.05
N LYS A 237 3.91 7.20 7.63
CA LYS A 237 3.20 7.77 8.78
C LYS A 237 2.48 9.09 8.50
N THR A 238 2.30 9.41 7.22
CA THR A 238 1.58 10.63 6.82
C THR A 238 0.20 10.31 6.26
N ALA A 239 -0.73 11.26 6.42
CA ALA A 239 -1.93 11.37 5.61
C ALA A 239 -1.79 12.59 4.70
N ARG A 240 -2.31 12.51 3.48
CA ARG A 240 -2.11 13.58 2.49
C ARG A 240 -3.37 13.84 1.71
N ILE A 241 -3.51 15.08 1.23
CA ILE A 241 -4.55 15.50 0.28
C ILE A 241 -3.86 16.03 -0.96
N LEU A 242 -4.27 15.54 -2.12
CA LEU A 242 -3.73 15.92 -3.42
C LEU A 242 -4.85 16.41 -4.33
N ARG A 243 -4.61 17.50 -5.05
CA ARG A 243 -5.51 17.97 -6.10
C ARG A 243 -5.38 17.09 -7.33
N VAL A 244 -6.52 16.61 -7.83
CA VAL A 244 -6.57 15.61 -8.90
C VAL A 244 -6.08 16.15 -10.24
N SER A 245 -6.37 17.42 -10.54
CA SER A 245 -6.11 18.05 -11.85
C SER A 245 -4.64 18.28 -12.17
N ASP A 246 -3.78 18.43 -11.15
CA ASP A 246 -2.37 18.80 -11.33
C ASP A 246 -1.38 18.04 -10.42
N GLY A 247 -1.88 17.23 -9.48
CA GLY A 247 -1.03 16.47 -8.57
C GLY A 247 -0.47 17.28 -7.41
N LYS A 248 -0.91 18.52 -7.23
CA LYS A 248 -0.41 19.37 -6.15
C LYS A 248 -0.82 18.79 -4.80
N GLU A 249 0.17 18.48 -3.96
CA GLU A 249 -0.05 18.19 -2.55
C GLU A 249 -0.59 19.47 -1.86
N LEU A 250 -1.84 19.40 -1.42
CA LEU A 250 -2.53 20.51 -0.73
C LEU A 250 -2.28 20.45 0.78
N VAL A 251 -2.30 19.23 1.33
CA VAL A 251 -2.09 18.97 2.75
C VAL A 251 -1.18 17.77 2.91
N LYS A 252 -0.24 17.89 3.86
CA LYS A 252 0.53 16.78 4.41
C LYS A 252 0.42 16.82 5.93
N PHE A 253 -0.19 15.78 6.49
CA PHE A 253 -0.38 15.60 7.93
C PHE A 253 0.55 14.51 8.43
N ASP A 254 1.49 14.87 9.31
CA ASP A 254 2.63 14.03 9.73
C ASP A 254 2.68 13.78 11.25
N GLN A 255 1.55 13.91 11.93
CA GLN A 255 1.48 13.73 13.39
C GLN A 255 1.15 12.30 13.82
N HIS A 256 1.11 11.31 12.92
CA HIS A 256 0.98 9.89 13.30
C HIS A 256 2.35 9.29 13.61
N SER A 257 2.41 8.35 14.56
CA SER A 257 3.66 7.69 14.96
C SER A 257 3.91 6.35 14.27
N ASP A 258 2.94 5.87 13.49
CA ASP A 258 2.97 4.62 12.72
C ASP A 258 2.14 4.76 11.42
N TRP A 259 2.05 3.70 10.62
CA TRP A 259 1.38 3.67 9.31
C TRP A 259 -0.04 4.22 9.36
N VAL A 260 -0.41 4.99 8.34
CA VAL A 260 -1.78 5.48 8.16
C VAL A 260 -2.45 4.64 7.08
N PHE A 261 -3.50 3.91 7.44
CA PHE A 261 -4.19 2.99 6.52
C PHE A 261 -5.27 3.66 5.67
N GLY A 262 -5.61 4.91 5.95
CA GLY A 262 -6.46 5.72 5.08
C GLY A 262 -6.82 7.07 5.68
N ALA A 263 -7.38 7.92 4.83
CA ALA A 263 -7.88 9.24 5.19
C ALA A 263 -9.20 9.49 4.45
N VAL A 264 -10.29 9.68 5.18
CA VAL A 264 -11.63 9.91 4.62
C VAL A 264 -12.05 11.37 4.83
N PHE A 265 -12.61 12.01 3.81
CA PHE A 265 -13.26 13.31 4.01
C PHE A 265 -14.51 13.15 4.88
N VAL A 266 -14.80 14.12 5.74
CA VAL A 266 -16.14 14.28 6.33
C VAL A 266 -17.10 14.79 5.24
N ASN A 267 -18.42 14.57 5.32
CA ASN A 267 -19.34 14.91 4.22
C ASN A 267 -19.31 16.39 3.83
N ASN A 268 -19.01 17.26 4.79
CA ASN A 268 -18.87 18.69 4.56
C ASN A 268 -17.60 19.07 3.76
N GLY A 269 -16.66 18.15 3.55
CA GLY A 269 -15.40 18.35 2.82
C GLY A 269 -14.34 19.19 3.55
N LYS A 270 -14.66 19.80 4.69
CA LYS A 270 -13.79 20.71 5.46
C LYS A 270 -12.80 19.98 6.37
N GLN A 271 -13.04 18.71 6.62
CA GLN A 271 -12.24 17.88 7.51
C GLN A 271 -11.96 16.55 6.86
N ILE A 272 -10.85 15.92 7.27
CA ILE A 272 -10.61 14.50 7.06
C ILE A 272 -10.48 13.80 8.41
N VAL A 273 -10.82 12.52 8.43
CA VAL A 273 -10.46 11.60 9.51
C VAL A 273 -9.39 10.65 9.00
N THR A 274 -8.27 10.56 9.73
CA THR A 274 -7.16 9.67 9.43
C THR A 274 -7.14 8.51 10.42
N GLY A 275 -6.95 7.29 9.94
CA GLY A 275 -6.87 6.08 10.78
C GLY A 275 -5.50 5.43 10.70
N SER A 276 -4.87 5.19 11.85
CA SER A 276 -3.49 4.71 11.92
C SER A 276 -3.29 3.50 12.83
N ARG A 277 -2.25 2.73 12.50
CA ARG A 277 -1.71 1.66 13.35
C ARG A 277 -1.23 2.16 14.71
N ASP A 278 -0.99 3.47 14.86
CA ASP A 278 -0.69 4.10 16.14
C ASP A 278 -1.88 4.15 17.10
N ARG A 279 -3.02 3.57 16.69
CA ARG A 279 -4.28 3.39 17.45
C ARG A 279 -5.15 4.65 17.49
N SER A 280 -4.79 5.69 16.74
CA SER A 280 -5.54 6.94 16.75
C SER A 280 -6.35 7.17 15.47
N LEU A 281 -7.58 7.63 15.67
CA LEU A 281 -8.37 8.39 14.70
C LEU A 281 -8.10 9.88 14.95
N LYS A 282 -7.58 10.59 13.95
CA LYS A 282 -7.34 12.02 14.06
C LYS A 282 -8.24 12.78 13.10
N LEU A 283 -8.93 13.80 13.63
CA LEU A 283 -9.70 14.75 12.86
C LEU A 283 -8.79 15.91 12.47
N VAL A 284 -8.70 16.19 11.18
CA VAL A 284 -7.75 17.15 10.61
C VAL A 284 -8.51 18.12 9.71
N ASP A 285 -8.16 19.41 9.76
CA ASP A 285 -8.66 20.40 8.81
C ASP A 285 -8.13 20.08 7.40
N SER A 286 -9.02 19.94 6.42
CA SER A 286 -8.66 19.50 5.07
C SER A 286 -7.98 20.59 4.24
N SER A 287 -8.00 21.85 4.69
CA SER A 287 -7.39 22.98 3.99
C SER A 287 -6.01 23.32 4.55
N THR A 288 -5.81 23.17 5.86
CA THR A 288 -4.56 23.57 6.54
C THR A 288 -3.71 22.39 6.98
N GLY A 289 -4.28 21.18 7.12
CA GLY A 289 -3.60 20.04 7.73
C GLY A 289 -3.46 20.14 9.24
N THR A 290 -4.16 21.07 9.89
CA THR A 290 -4.11 21.23 11.36
C THR A 290 -4.86 20.09 12.05
N LEU A 291 -4.23 19.47 13.05
CA LEU A 291 -4.92 18.55 13.96
C LEU A 291 -6.00 19.32 14.74
N LEU A 292 -7.25 18.91 14.59
CA LEU A 292 -8.38 19.45 15.34
C LEU A 292 -8.60 18.66 16.63
N ASP A 293 -8.58 17.32 16.55
CA ASP A 293 -8.71 16.46 17.72
C ASP A 293 -8.30 15.00 17.42
N ILE A 294 -8.01 14.22 18.46
CA ILE A 294 -7.94 12.75 18.42
C ILE A 294 -9.29 12.21 18.84
N ILE A 295 -10.08 11.68 17.92
CA ILE A 295 -11.53 11.47 18.15
C ILE A 295 -11.88 10.13 18.81
N ASN A 296 -10.91 9.24 19.04
CA ASN A 296 -11.09 7.97 19.74
C ASN A 296 -10.22 7.85 21.00
N ARG A 297 -10.62 6.96 21.90
CA ARG A 297 -9.83 6.52 23.07
C ARG A 297 -9.34 5.07 22.99
N ASP A 298 -9.74 4.35 21.94
CA ASP A 298 -9.37 2.95 21.74
C ASP A 298 -7.85 2.76 21.69
N LYS A 299 -7.39 1.62 22.20
CA LYS A 299 -5.96 1.28 22.31
C LYS A 299 -5.50 0.23 21.31
N GLU A 300 -6.32 -0.03 20.30
CA GLU A 300 -6.09 -1.06 19.30
C GLU A 300 -5.67 -0.42 17.96
N PRO A 301 -4.76 -1.04 17.21
CA PRO A 301 -4.36 -0.54 15.89
C PRO A 301 -5.59 -0.44 14.97
N ILE A 302 -5.69 0.67 14.26
CA ILE A 302 -6.72 0.87 13.25
C ILE A 302 -6.17 0.32 11.93
N VAL A 303 -6.92 -0.56 11.28
CA VAL A 303 -6.47 -1.27 10.08
C VAL A 303 -7.30 -0.97 8.83
N CYS A 304 -8.54 -0.50 9.01
CA CYS A 304 -9.39 -0.01 7.93
C CYS A 304 -10.39 1.02 8.47
N LEU A 305 -10.90 1.88 7.59
CA LEU A 305 -11.89 2.90 7.90
C LEU A 305 -12.85 3.10 6.73
N ALA A 306 -14.08 3.50 7.03
CA ALA A 306 -15.08 3.91 6.04
C ALA A 306 -15.94 5.04 6.61
N LYS A 307 -16.32 5.98 5.75
CA LYS A 307 -17.23 7.08 6.09
C LYS A 307 -18.67 6.64 5.87
N HIS A 308 -19.56 7.01 6.78
CA HIS A 308 -21.00 6.84 6.56
C HIS A 308 -21.46 7.72 5.38
N PRO A 309 -22.34 7.25 4.47
CA PRO A 309 -22.63 7.98 3.24
C PRO A 309 -23.40 9.30 3.44
N GLN A 310 -24.24 9.41 4.47
CA GLN A 310 -25.03 10.62 4.76
C GLN A 310 -24.61 11.37 6.03
N GLU A 311 -24.38 10.65 7.13
CA GLU A 311 -23.99 11.22 8.42
C GLU A 311 -22.48 11.48 8.53
N ASP A 312 -22.09 12.47 9.33
CA ASP A 312 -20.68 12.76 9.68
C ASP A 312 -20.14 11.74 10.69
N TRP A 313 -20.23 10.46 10.33
CA TRP A 313 -19.76 9.32 11.11
C TRP A 313 -18.67 8.57 10.35
N VAL A 314 -17.78 7.95 11.12
CA VAL A 314 -16.73 7.08 10.62
C VAL A 314 -16.81 5.75 11.35
N VAL A 315 -16.76 4.66 10.59
CA VAL A 315 -16.53 3.32 11.13
C VAL A 315 -15.08 2.96 10.89
N PHE A 316 -14.46 2.29 11.85
CA PHE A 316 -13.13 1.72 11.68
C PHE A 316 -13.07 0.30 12.20
N GLY A 317 -12.23 -0.50 11.57
CA GLY A 317 -11.87 -1.83 12.00
C GLY A 317 -10.58 -1.81 12.81
N SER A 318 -10.56 -2.57 13.89
CA SER A 318 -9.39 -2.83 14.71
C SER A 318 -9.05 -4.32 14.75
N GLU A 319 -8.04 -4.69 15.53
CA GLU A 319 -7.72 -6.09 15.83
C GLU A 319 -8.80 -6.84 16.65
N VAL A 320 -9.89 -6.17 17.04
CA VAL A 320 -10.97 -6.79 17.83
C VAL A 320 -12.34 -6.63 17.19
N ARG A 321 -12.78 -5.42 16.87
CA ARG A 321 -14.16 -5.20 16.40
C ARG A 321 -14.31 -3.92 15.58
N PRO A 322 -15.33 -3.83 14.72
CA PRO A 322 -15.71 -2.57 14.12
C PRO A 322 -16.31 -1.64 15.18
N ARG A 323 -15.96 -0.35 15.12
CA ARG A 323 -16.55 0.70 15.97
C ARG A 323 -16.95 1.90 15.15
N LEU A 324 -18.11 2.48 15.47
CA LEU A 324 -18.70 3.64 14.80
C LEU A 324 -18.60 4.87 15.70
N TYR A 325 -18.07 5.94 15.16
CA TYR A 325 -17.76 7.17 15.86
C TYR A 325 -18.32 8.39 15.12
N HIS A 326 -18.65 9.44 15.87
CA HIS A 326 -18.84 10.77 15.29
C HIS A 326 -17.50 11.32 14.79
N ALA A 327 -17.47 11.82 13.56
CA ALA A 327 -16.31 12.48 12.97
C ALA A 327 -16.27 13.97 13.36
N ARG A 328 -16.14 14.26 14.66
CA ARG A 328 -16.16 15.62 15.20
C ARG A 328 -15.21 15.78 16.39
N ALA A 329 -14.81 17.01 16.66
CA ALA A 329 -14.07 17.34 17.87
C ALA A 329 -14.89 16.98 19.12
N LYS A 330 -14.22 16.51 20.17
CA LYS A 330 -14.85 16.18 21.44
C LYS A 330 -15.45 17.45 22.06
N PRO A 331 -16.62 17.37 22.71
CA PRO A 331 -17.21 18.50 23.41
C PRO A 331 -16.37 18.88 24.65
N ASP A 332 -16.45 20.13 25.11
CA ASP A 332 -15.65 20.62 26.25
C ASP A 332 -15.96 19.89 27.57
N ASN A 333 -17.23 19.52 27.80
CA ASN A 333 -17.67 18.80 29.00
C ASN A 333 -17.66 17.28 28.77
N ILE A 334 -16.50 16.65 28.99
CA ILE A 334 -16.32 15.21 28.76
C ILE A 334 -16.55 14.44 30.05
N ASN A 335 -17.47 13.47 30.03
CA ASN A 335 -17.51 12.45 31.07
C ASN A 335 -16.22 11.60 30.98
N PRO A 336 -15.38 11.53 32.02
CA PRO A 336 -14.11 10.80 31.98
C PRO A 336 -14.30 9.31 31.69
N ASP A 337 -15.45 8.73 32.03
CA ASP A 337 -15.72 7.29 31.91
C ASP A 337 -16.31 6.89 30.54
N ARG A 338 -16.61 7.86 29.66
CA ARG A 338 -17.21 7.59 28.34
C ARG A 338 -16.34 8.16 27.22
N ASP A 339 -16.23 7.40 26.13
CA ASP A 339 -15.76 7.98 24.87
C ASP A 339 -16.87 8.87 24.27
N PRO A 340 -16.67 10.20 24.17
CA PRO A 340 -17.73 11.14 23.78
C PRO A 340 -18.13 11.02 22.31
N ASN A 341 -17.31 10.40 21.47
CA ASN A 341 -17.59 10.24 20.04
C ASN A 341 -18.06 8.83 19.70
N ALA A 342 -17.88 7.84 20.59
CA ALA A 342 -18.38 6.49 20.37
C ALA A 342 -19.92 6.46 20.23
N ILE A 343 -20.38 5.95 19.09
CA ILE A 343 -21.80 5.76 18.76
C ILE A 343 -22.18 4.30 18.99
N ARG A 344 -21.43 3.36 18.41
CA ARG A 344 -21.71 1.92 18.45
C ARG A 344 -20.43 1.09 18.41
N GLU A 345 -20.52 -0.07 19.04
CA GLU A 345 -19.60 -1.19 18.81
C GLU A 345 -20.38 -2.32 18.15
N PHE A 346 -19.73 -3.02 17.22
CA PHE A 346 -20.29 -4.20 16.57
C PHE A 346 -19.65 -5.48 17.12
N GLU A 347 -20.21 -6.63 16.76
CA GLU A 347 -19.71 -7.94 17.19
C GLU A 347 -18.20 -8.11 16.87
N ASN A 348 -17.48 -8.76 17.78
CA ASN A 348 -16.04 -8.95 17.71
C ASN A 348 -15.62 -10.03 16.70
N PHE A 349 -14.48 -9.84 16.06
CA PHE A 349 -13.77 -10.86 15.28
C PHE A 349 -12.54 -11.31 16.09
N GLU A 350 -12.32 -12.63 16.21
CA GLU A 350 -11.35 -13.19 17.15
C GLU A 350 -9.89 -12.77 16.88
N ASN A 351 -9.56 -12.46 15.63
CA ASN A 351 -8.22 -12.02 15.20
C ASN A 351 -8.30 -10.84 14.22
N GLY A 352 -9.21 -9.90 14.49
CA GLY A 352 -9.25 -8.60 13.82
C GLY A 352 -10.16 -8.50 12.60
N VAL A 353 -10.54 -7.25 12.33
CA VAL A 353 -11.32 -6.82 11.19
C VAL A 353 -10.39 -6.64 10.00
N THR A 354 -10.78 -7.13 8.83
CA THR A 354 -9.99 -7.03 7.60
C THR A 354 -10.58 -6.08 6.57
N ALA A 355 -11.91 -5.95 6.54
CA ALA A 355 -12.59 -5.04 5.64
C ALA A 355 -13.94 -4.59 6.22
N ILE A 356 -14.38 -3.40 5.84
CA ILE A 356 -15.65 -2.80 6.25
C ILE A 356 -16.24 -2.01 5.08
N ALA A 357 -17.57 -2.02 4.95
CA ALA A 357 -18.29 -1.23 3.96
C ALA A 357 -19.70 -0.89 4.44
N PHE A 358 -20.14 0.34 4.21
CA PHE A 358 -21.54 0.72 4.39
C PHE A 358 -22.38 0.36 3.16
N SER A 359 -23.66 0.05 3.38
CA SER A 359 -24.65 0.11 2.31
C SER A 359 -24.81 1.56 1.81
N PRO A 360 -25.23 1.78 0.56
CA PRO A 360 -25.37 3.13 0.00
C PRO A 360 -26.33 4.04 0.80
N ASP A 361 -27.34 3.46 1.43
CA ASP A 361 -28.28 4.17 2.31
C ASP A 361 -27.79 4.34 3.76
N GLY A 362 -26.61 3.83 4.08
CA GLY A 362 -25.98 3.92 5.40
C GLY A 362 -26.60 3.06 6.48
N LYS A 363 -27.67 2.31 6.20
CA LYS A 363 -28.41 1.55 7.23
C LYS A 363 -27.74 0.24 7.63
N TYR A 364 -26.87 -0.29 6.77
CA TYR A 364 -26.17 -1.55 7.00
C TYR A 364 -24.67 -1.38 6.93
N LEU A 365 -23.98 -2.11 7.81
CA LEU A 365 -22.53 -2.23 7.82
C LEU A 365 -22.17 -3.69 7.55
N ALA A 366 -21.45 -3.95 6.47
CA ALA A 366 -20.77 -5.20 6.25
C ALA A 366 -19.35 -5.12 6.86
N SER A 367 -18.95 -6.15 7.58
CA SER A 367 -17.60 -6.29 8.11
C SER A 367 -17.11 -7.72 7.97
N SER A 368 -15.82 -7.89 7.74
CA SER A 368 -15.16 -9.20 7.69
C SER A 368 -13.97 -9.24 8.63
N GLY A 369 -13.59 -10.44 9.03
CA GLY A 369 -12.47 -10.66 9.94
C GLY A 369 -12.21 -12.13 10.15
N ASN A 370 -11.79 -12.50 11.37
CA ASN A 370 -11.59 -13.89 11.79
C ASN A 370 -12.81 -14.41 12.57
N PRO A 371 -13.34 -15.63 12.31
CA PRO A 371 -12.79 -16.69 11.45
C PRO A 371 -12.73 -16.30 9.97
N PRO A 372 -11.69 -16.74 9.22
CA PRO A 372 -11.51 -16.35 7.82
C PRO A 372 -12.77 -16.63 7.00
N GLY A 373 -13.05 -15.70 6.08
CA GLY A 373 -14.13 -15.88 5.12
C GLY A 373 -15.52 -15.49 5.62
N GLU A 374 -15.68 -15.20 6.91
CA GLU A 374 -16.94 -14.74 7.46
C GLU A 374 -17.16 -13.24 7.19
N VAL A 375 -18.34 -12.90 6.67
CA VAL A 375 -18.80 -11.52 6.50
C VAL A 375 -20.09 -11.34 7.28
N ARG A 376 -20.11 -10.38 8.20
CA ARG A 376 -21.28 -10.06 9.03
C ARG A 376 -21.90 -8.77 8.56
N ILE A 377 -23.22 -8.76 8.43
CA ILE A 377 -23.99 -7.57 8.08
C ILE A 377 -24.80 -7.16 9.30
N HIS A 378 -24.58 -5.94 9.78
CA HIS A 378 -25.26 -5.38 10.94
C HIS A 378 -26.13 -4.19 10.54
N GLN A 379 -27.23 -3.98 11.23
CA GLN A 379 -27.95 -2.71 11.20
C GLN A 379 -27.14 -1.65 11.96
N VAL A 380 -26.99 -0.47 11.38
CA VAL A 380 -26.15 0.61 11.93
C VAL A 380 -26.78 1.27 13.15
N ASP A 381 -28.11 1.39 13.18
CA ASP A 381 -28.87 2.04 14.26
C ASP A 381 -28.79 1.28 15.59
N ASN A 382 -28.80 -0.05 15.54
CA ASN A 382 -28.96 -0.92 16.70
C ASN A 382 -27.86 -1.97 16.89
N ALA A 383 -26.89 -2.06 15.96
CA ALA A 383 -25.81 -3.05 15.91
C ALA A 383 -26.30 -4.51 15.89
N GLN A 384 -27.58 -4.77 15.58
CA GLN A 384 -28.10 -6.12 15.43
C GLN A 384 -27.58 -6.76 14.15
N ARG A 385 -27.08 -7.98 14.28
CA ARG A 385 -26.63 -8.78 13.14
C ARG A 385 -27.85 -9.23 12.33
N LYS A 386 -27.90 -8.77 11.07
CA LYS A 386 -28.97 -9.11 10.12
C LYS A 386 -28.64 -10.37 9.32
N ALA A 387 -27.37 -10.59 8.98
CA ALA A 387 -26.92 -11.74 8.21
C ALA A 387 -25.45 -12.09 8.49
N THR A 388 -25.08 -13.35 8.24
CA THR A 388 -23.71 -13.85 8.25
C THR A 388 -23.47 -14.66 6.98
N LEU A 389 -22.54 -14.24 6.15
CA LEU A 389 -22.16 -14.94 4.92
C LEU A 389 -20.88 -15.72 5.17
N ARG A 390 -20.89 -17.02 4.84
CA ARG A 390 -19.66 -17.83 4.73
C ARG A 390 -19.05 -17.61 3.35
N ALA A 391 -18.49 -16.42 3.16
CA ALA A 391 -18.12 -15.93 1.86
C ALA A 391 -16.89 -16.64 1.30
N HIS A 392 -15.84 -16.86 2.10
CA HIS A 392 -14.59 -17.48 1.62
C HIS A 392 -14.07 -18.55 2.59
N ALA A 393 -13.05 -19.33 2.20
CA ALA A 393 -12.27 -20.17 3.11
C ALA A 393 -11.04 -19.43 3.68
N GLY A 394 -10.56 -18.41 2.98
CA GLY A 394 -9.49 -17.49 3.38
C GLY A 394 -9.98 -16.10 3.78
N LEU A 395 -9.03 -15.20 4.07
CA LEU A 395 -9.34 -13.83 4.47
C LEU A 395 -10.05 -13.06 3.36
N VAL A 396 -11.07 -12.28 3.75
CA VAL A 396 -11.78 -11.34 2.89
C VAL A 396 -11.12 -9.97 3.07
N PHE A 397 -10.62 -9.38 2.00
CA PHE A 397 -9.95 -8.07 2.03
C PHE A 397 -10.79 -6.94 1.45
N ALA A 398 -11.84 -7.27 0.69
CA ALA A 398 -12.67 -6.28 0.02
C ALA A 398 -14.16 -6.63 0.12
N LEU A 399 -14.96 -5.60 0.41
CA LEU A 399 -16.42 -5.64 0.50
C LEU A 399 -16.97 -4.44 -0.28
N ALA A 400 -17.98 -4.66 -1.13
CA ALA A 400 -18.65 -3.57 -1.83
C ALA A 400 -20.13 -3.88 -2.05
N PHE A 401 -21.01 -3.02 -1.55
CA PHE A 401 -22.43 -3.09 -1.90
C PHE A 401 -22.64 -2.61 -3.33
N THR A 402 -23.63 -3.18 -4.03
CA THR A 402 -24.13 -2.58 -5.26
C THR A 402 -24.78 -1.22 -4.96
N PRO A 403 -24.85 -0.28 -5.92
CA PRO A 403 -25.38 1.07 -5.67
C PRO A 403 -26.84 1.11 -5.22
N ASP A 404 -27.62 0.09 -5.57
CA ASP A 404 -29.00 -0.11 -5.10
C ASP A 404 -29.09 -0.78 -3.70
N GLY A 405 -27.96 -1.19 -3.12
CA GLY A 405 -27.86 -1.88 -1.84
C GLY A 405 -28.35 -3.33 -1.84
N SER A 406 -28.83 -3.85 -2.97
CA SER A 406 -29.48 -5.16 -3.03
C SER A 406 -28.50 -6.33 -2.92
N ARG A 407 -27.24 -6.13 -3.34
CA ARG A 407 -26.21 -7.16 -3.38
C ARG A 407 -24.93 -6.71 -2.69
N LEU A 408 -24.15 -7.68 -2.24
CA LEU A 408 -22.83 -7.49 -1.64
C LEU A 408 -21.80 -8.32 -2.42
N ALA A 409 -20.79 -7.66 -2.96
CA ALA A 409 -19.59 -8.29 -3.51
C ALA A 409 -18.54 -8.48 -2.40
N THR A 410 -17.87 -9.63 -2.43
CA THR A 410 -16.81 -9.98 -1.48
C THR A 410 -15.63 -10.58 -2.25
N ALA A 411 -14.41 -10.24 -1.83
CA ALA A 411 -13.19 -10.78 -2.42
C ALA A 411 -12.01 -10.76 -1.43
N GLY A 412 -10.98 -11.56 -1.70
CA GLY A 412 -9.85 -11.68 -0.79
C GLY A 412 -8.74 -12.62 -1.27
N PHE A 413 -8.19 -13.38 -0.33
CA PHE A 413 -6.98 -14.19 -0.51
C PHE A 413 -7.08 -15.25 -1.62
N GLU A 414 -8.27 -15.80 -1.85
CA GLU A 414 -8.50 -16.87 -2.84
C GLU A 414 -8.57 -16.40 -4.29
N GLY A 415 -8.62 -15.10 -4.55
CA GLY A 415 -8.70 -14.59 -5.91
C GLY A 415 -10.04 -14.74 -6.61
N THR A 416 -11.09 -15.09 -5.87
CA THR A 416 -12.46 -15.22 -6.38
C THR A 416 -13.28 -14.01 -5.90
N VAL A 417 -14.07 -13.43 -6.79
CA VAL A 417 -15.16 -12.49 -6.44
C VAL A 417 -16.44 -13.29 -6.23
N ARG A 418 -17.15 -13.04 -5.14
CA ARG A 418 -18.45 -13.65 -4.84
C ARG A 418 -19.51 -12.58 -4.65
N ILE A 419 -20.65 -12.71 -5.34
CA ILE A 419 -21.78 -11.79 -5.28
C ILE A 419 -22.94 -12.45 -4.55
N PHE A 420 -23.45 -11.78 -3.52
CA PHE A 420 -24.54 -12.28 -2.68
C PHE A 420 -25.77 -11.38 -2.77
N ASP A 421 -26.96 -11.99 -2.84
CA ASP A 421 -28.16 -11.40 -2.24
C ASP A 421 -28.03 -11.64 -0.73
N TRP A 422 -27.41 -10.66 -0.07
CA TRP A 422 -27.03 -10.76 1.34
C TRP A 422 -28.25 -10.80 2.26
N SER A 423 -29.38 -10.25 1.82
CA SER A 423 -30.62 -10.19 2.60
C SER A 423 -31.32 -11.55 2.70
N ARG A 424 -31.04 -12.43 1.74
CA ARG A 424 -31.58 -13.80 1.64
C ARG A 424 -30.52 -14.88 1.87
N ASP A 425 -29.31 -14.51 2.29
CA ASP A 425 -28.18 -15.42 2.47
C ASP A 425 -27.95 -16.33 1.25
N ARG A 426 -27.95 -15.73 0.05
CA ARG A 426 -27.83 -16.47 -1.22
C ARG A 426 -26.65 -16.00 -2.04
N LEU A 427 -25.71 -16.91 -2.31
CA LEU A 427 -24.69 -16.71 -3.33
C LEU A 427 -25.34 -16.73 -4.72
N GLU A 428 -25.24 -15.63 -5.46
CA GLU A 428 -25.78 -15.53 -6.81
C GLU A 428 -24.78 -15.99 -7.86
N THR A 429 -23.52 -15.59 -7.70
CA THR A 429 -22.44 -16.01 -8.60
C THR A 429 -21.08 -15.87 -7.94
N ASN A 430 -20.10 -16.57 -8.50
CA ASN A 430 -18.69 -16.43 -8.15
C ASN A 430 -17.82 -16.64 -9.39
N PHE A 431 -16.69 -15.94 -9.46
CA PHE A 431 -15.78 -16.00 -10.60
C PHE A 431 -14.38 -15.50 -10.23
N VAL A 432 -13.38 -15.92 -10.99
CA VAL A 432 -12.02 -15.35 -10.95
C VAL A 432 -11.98 -14.21 -11.97
N PRO A 433 -11.58 -12.98 -11.61
CA PRO A 433 -11.70 -11.79 -12.47
C PRO A 433 -10.64 -11.71 -13.58
N VAL A 434 -9.78 -12.72 -13.70
CA VAL A 434 -8.65 -12.77 -14.63
C VAL A 434 -8.54 -14.16 -15.28
N GLU A 435 -7.99 -14.21 -16.49
CA GLU A 435 -7.74 -15.47 -17.18
C GLU A 435 -6.51 -16.18 -16.61
N ILE A 436 -6.66 -17.46 -16.26
CA ILE A 436 -5.57 -18.28 -15.72
C ILE A 436 -4.96 -19.13 -16.83
N GLN A 437 -3.68 -18.87 -17.15
CA GLN A 437 -2.96 -19.65 -18.15
C GLN A 437 -2.39 -20.94 -17.54
N HIS A 438 -2.99 -22.08 -17.90
CA HIS A 438 -2.48 -23.40 -17.54
C HIS A 438 -1.34 -23.82 -18.47
N ARG A 439 -0.15 -24.08 -17.90
CA ARG A 439 1.06 -24.42 -18.65
C ARG A 439 1.10 -25.91 -19.06
N TRP A 440 0.06 -26.43 -19.72
CA TRP A 440 0.06 -27.78 -20.31
C TRP A 440 -0.87 -27.87 -21.52
N GLN A 441 -0.46 -27.27 -22.65
CA GLN A 441 -0.79 -27.83 -23.95
C GLN A 441 0.48 -28.47 -24.49
N ALA A 442 0.64 -29.77 -24.28
CA ALA A 442 1.60 -30.55 -25.03
C ALA A 442 1.23 -30.37 -26.50
N SER A 443 2.13 -29.75 -27.27
CA SER A 443 2.05 -29.75 -28.73
C SER A 443 1.97 -31.21 -29.19
N LYS A 444 0.78 -31.67 -29.57
CA LYS A 444 0.65 -32.88 -30.37
C LYS A 444 1.23 -32.53 -31.74
N LYS A 445 2.49 -32.93 -31.94
CA LYS A 445 3.02 -33.19 -33.28
C LYS A 445 2.47 -34.52 -33.78
#